data_AF-D0WDW4-F1
#
_entry.id   AF-D0WDW4-F1
#
_cell.length_a   1.000
_cell.length_b   1.000
_cell.length_c   1.000
_cell.angle_alpha   90.00
_cell.angle_beta   90.00
_cell.angle_gamma   90.00
#
_symmetry.space_group_name_H-M   'P 1'
#
loop_
_entity.id
_entity.type
_entity.pdbx_description
1 polymer ?
#
loop_
_entity_poly.entity_id
_entity_poly.type
_entity_poly.pdbx_seq_one_letter_code
_entity_poly.pdbx_strand_id
1 'polypeptide(L)' 'MSRRDFDAAFAKSWGKENVKAVKLTCQGNPAYLTEIQISIKADAINAPLSANSFLPQPHPGNCGKTFVIDKAGY' A
#
# COMPACT_ATOMS: atom_id res chain seq x y z
N MET A 1 7.58 9.90 -4.78
CA MET A 1 7.22 9.58 -3.37
C MET A 1 8.13 8.47 -2.86
N SER A 2 8.44 8.42 -1.56
CA SER A 2 9.16 7.28 -0.97
C SER A 2 8.18 6.27 -0.36
N ARG A 3 8.57 4.98 -0.36
CA ARG A 3 7.83 3.92 0.33
C ARG A 3 7.65 4.23 1.82
N ARG A 4 8.67 4.83 2.45
CA ARG A 4 8.63 5.22 3.86
C ARG A 4 7.54 6.26 4.14
N ASP A 5 7.40 7.27 3.28
CA ASP A 5 6.40 8.32 3.47
C ASP A 5 4.98 7.78 3.22
N PHE A 6 4.83 6.90 2.23
CA PHE A 6 3.59 6.17 2.00
C PHE A 6 3.19 5.32 3.22
N ASP A 7 4.14 4.52 3.74
CA ASP A 7 3.92 3.67 4.90
C ASP A 7 3.56 4.49 6.15
N ALA A 8 4.18 5.67 6.33
CA ALA A 8 3.84 6.59 7.41
C ALA A 8 2.43 7.17 7.27
N ALA A 9 2.02 7.54 6.05
CA ALA A 9 0.67 8.02 5.77
C ALA A 9 -0.39 6.93 5.99
N PHE A 10 -0.12 5.69 5.56
CA PHE A 10 -0.98 4.55 5.82
C PHE A 10 -1.10 4.26 7.33
N ALA A 11 0.04 4.20 8.02
CA ALA A 11 0.10 3.93 9.45
C ALA A 11 -0.61 5.01 10.29
N LYS A 12 -0.63 6.26 9.84
CA LYS A 12 -1.35 7.34 10.52
C LYS A 12 -2.85 7.06 10.63
N SER A 13 -3.44 6.41 9.64
CA SER A 13 -4.88 6.10 9.62
C SER A 13 -5.17 4.69 10.17
N TRP A 14 -4.26 3.75 9.94
CA TRP A 14 -4.55 2.32 10.08
C TRP A 14 -3.60 1.55 11.01
N GLY A 15 -2.62 2.20 11.65
CA GLY A 15 -1.65 1.53 12.53
C GLY A 15 -0.41 1.01 11.80
N LYS A 16 0.73 1.02 12.50
CA LYS A 16 2.04 0.63 11.93
C LYS A 16 2.12 -0.87 11.64
N GLU A 17 1.41 -1.67 12.43
CA GLU A 17 1.27 -3.12 12.32
C GLU A 17 0.63 -3.54 10.99
N ASN A 18 -0.19 -2.67 10.40
CA ASN A 18 -0.96 -2.98 9.18
C ASN A 18 -0.28 -2.53 7.89
N VAL A 19 0.88 -1.85 7.95
CA VAL A 19 1.63 -1.42 6.76
C VAL A 19 1.95 -2.61 5.84
N LYS A 20 2.22 -3.78 6.42
CA LYS A 20 2.50 -5.02 5.67
C LYS A 20 1.28 -5.62 4.98
N ALA A 21 0.08 -5.10 5.21
CA ALA A 21 -1.10 -5.50 4.45
C ALA A 21 -1.13 -4.89 3.03
N VAL A 22 -0.23 -3.93 2.73
CA VAL A 22 -0.21 -3.22 1.45
C VAL A 22 0.93 -3.69 0.54
N LYS A 23 0.56 -4.10 -0.67
CA LYS A 23 1.47 -4.38 -1.78
C LYS A 23 1.33 -3.28 -2.83
N LEU A 24 2.46 -2.68 -3.23
CA LEU A 24 2.51 -1.66 -4.28
C LEU A 24 3.12 -2.25 -5.55
N THR A 25 2.36 -2.21 -6.64
CA THR A 25 2.83 -2.61 -7.97
C THR A 25 3.21 -1.37 -8.77
N CYS A 26 4.38 -1.40 -9.37
CA CYS A 26 4.90 -0.35 -10.24
C CYS A 26 5.36 -0.91 -11.59
N GLN A 27 5.48 -0.01 -12.56
CA GLN A 27 6.02 -0.28 -13.90
C GLN A 27 7.03 0.80 -14.31
N GLY A 28 7.74 0.57 -15.42
CA GLY A 28 8.69 1.52 -15.98
C GLY A 28 10.01 1.65 -15.21
N ASN A 29 10.89 2.49 -15.77
CA ASN A 29 12.14 2.91 -15.14
C ASN A 29 12.43 4.37 -15.54
N PRO A 30 12.19 5.37 -14.66
CA PRO A 30 11.89 5.24 -13.23
C PRO A 30 10.53 4.58 -12.94
N ALA A 31 10.45 3.84 -11.84
CA ALA A 31 9.24 3.11 -11.45
C ALA A 31 8.09 4.08 -11.12
N TYR A 32 6.92 3.89 -11.73
CA TYR A 32 5.67 4.61 -11.45
C TYR A 32 4.58 3.66 -10.94
N LEU A 33 3.76 4.14 -10.01
CA LEU A 33 2.71 3.35 -9.35
C LEU A 33 1.59 2.98 -10.33
N THR A 34 1.22 1.70 -10.37
CA THR A 34 0.12 1.20 -11.21
C THR A 34 -0.99 0.52 -10.41
N GLU A 35 -0.69 -0.05 -9.24
CA GLU A 35 -1.70 -0.72 -8.43
C GLU A 35 -1.35 -0.69 -6.93
N ILE A 36 -2.39 -0.62 -6.10
CA ILE A 36 -2.32 -0.83 -4.64
C ILE A 36 -3.23 -2.00 -4.29
N GLN A 37 -2.65 -3.10 -3.79
CA GLN A 37 -3.42 -4.21 -3.22
C GLN A 37 -3.39 -4.12 -1.69
N ILE A 38 -4.56 -4.24 -1.06
CA ILE A 38 -4.72 -4.17 0.40
C ILE A 38 -5.38 -5.46 0.88
N SER A 39 -4.69 -6.21 1.73
CA SER A 39 -5.20 -7.45 2.32
C SER A 39 -6.11 -7.15 3.52
N ILE A 40 -7.37 -7.56 3.41
CA ILE A 40 -8.42 -7.38 4.43
C ILE A 40 -8.82 -8.77 4.96
N LYS A 41 -9.06 -8.88 6.27
CA LYS A 41 -9.58 -10.12 6.85
C LYS A 41 -11.01 -10.35 6.37
N ALA A 42 -11.33 -11.60 6.01
CA ALA A 42 -12.65 -11.94 5.47
C ALA A 42 -13.80 -11.64 6.45
N ASP A 43 -13.57 -11.80 7.75
CA ASP A 43 -14.54 -11.51 8.81
C ASP A 43 -14.81 -10.01 9.02
N ALA A 44 -13.91 -9.13 8.55
CA ALA A 44 -14.03 -7.68 8.66
C ALA A 44 -14.57 -7.00 7.38
N ILE A 45 -14.85 -7.75 6.31
CA ILE A 45 -15.14 -7.19 4.98
C ILE A 45 -16.42 -6.34 4.92
N ASN A 46 -17.41 -6.66 5.76
CA ASN A 46 -18.71 -5.98 5.78
C ASN A 46 -18.77 -4.82 6.77
N ALA A 47 -17.65 -4.49 7.44
CA ALA A 47 -17.54 -3.38 8.37
C ALA A 47 -16.69 -2.25 7.77
N PRO A 48 -16.84 -1.00 8.24
CA PRO A 48 -15.89 0.06 7.92
C PRO A 48 -14.45 -0.35 8.28
N LEU A 49 -13.49 0.11 7.47
CA LEU A 49 -12.07 -0.17 7.74
C LEU A 49 -11.65 0.43 9.08
N SER A 50 -10.83 -0.35 9.80
CA SER A 50 -10.24 0.02 11.08
C SER A 50 -8.86 -0.65 11.20
N ALA A 51 -8.08 -0.29 12.22
CA ALA A 51 -6.80 -0.97 12.51
C ALA A 51 -6.96 -2.50 12.73
N ASN A 52 -8.16 -3.01 12.98
CA ASN A 52 -8.41 -4.44 13.15
C ASN A 52 -8.76 -5.18 11.84
N SER A 53 -9.00 -4.45 10.75
CA SER A 53 -9.54 -5.00 9.49
C SER A 53 -8.48 -5.64 8.59
N PHE A 54 -7.20 -5.31 8.78
CA PHE A 54 -6.16 -5.68 7.82
C PHE A 54 -5.46 -7.01 8.18
N LEU A 55 -4.96 -7.69 7.15
CA LEU A 55 -4.18 -8.92 7.28
C LEU A 55 -2.77 -8.70 6.72
N PRO A 56 -1.73 -8.62 7.57
CA PRO A 56 -0.35 -8.49 7.11
C PRO A 56 0.08 -9.64 6.17
N GLN A 57 0.83 -9.31 5.12
CA GLN A 57 1.33 -10.29 4.14
C GLN A 57 2.81 -10.02 3.78
N PRO A 58 3.56 -11.02 3.28
CA PRO A 58 5.03 -10.93 3.20
C PRO A 58 5.56 -10.14 1.99
N HIS A 59 4.74 -9.82 0.99
CA HIS A 59 5.15 -9.24 -0.29
C HIS A 59 4.88 -7.74 -0.37
N PRO A 60 5.88 -6.85 -0.22
CA PRO A 60 5.67 -5.41 -0.30
C PRO A 60 5.38 -4.90 -1.71
N GLY A 61 5.60 -5.72 -2.75
CA GLY A 61 5.48 -5.36 -4.17
C GLY A 61 6.82 -5.01 -4.82
N ASN A 62 6.81 -4.46 -6.04
CA ASN A 62 8.00 -4.23 -6.87
C ASN A 62 8.39 -2.74 -7.03
N CYS A 63 7.72 -1.82 -6.34
CA CYS A 63 7.98 -0.38 -6.45
C CYS A 63 9.33 0.11 -5.88
N GLY A 64 10.07 -0.73 -5.15
CA GLY A 64 11.33 -0.33 -4.50
C GLY A 64 11.14 0.74 -3.41
N LYS A 65 12.20 1.52 -3.15
CA LYS A 65 12.22 2.54 -2.08
C LYS A 65 11.54 3.85 -2.49
N THR A 66 11.52 4.16 -3.77
CA THR A 66 11.00 5.42 -4.33
C THR A 66 10.33 5.14 -5.67
N PHE A 67 9.20 5.78 -5.89
CA PHE A 67 8.40 5.63 -7.11
C PHE A 67 7.66 6.93 -7.44
N VAL A 68 7.27 7.08 -8.70
CA VAL A 68 6.49 8.21 -9.20
C VAL A 68 5.00 7.95 -8.94
N ILE A 69 4.28 8.98 -8.49
CA ILE A 69 2.81 8.99 -8.59
C ILE A 69 2.50 9.55 -9.96
N ASP A 70 2.10 8.66 -10.85
CA ASP A 70 1.88 8.99 -12.25
C ASP A 70 0.77 10.05 -12.40
N LYS A 71 0.92 10.92 -13.40
CA LYS A 71 -0.04 11.98 -13.72
C LYS A 71 -0.75 11.62 -15.01
N ALA A 72 -1.97 12.12 -15.20
CA ALA A 72 -2.67 11.94 -16.46
C ALA A 72 -1.88 12.54 -17.64
N GLY A 73 -1.75 11.77 -18.72
CA GLY A 73 -0.98 12.11 -19.93
C GLY A 73 -0.04 10.97 -20.34
N TYR A 74 0.29 10.88 -21.64
CA TYR A 74 1.26 9.93 -22.19
C TYR A 74 2.44 10.67 -22.82
#